data_AF-A0A0F9TMM2-F1
#
_entry.id   AF-A0A0F9TMM2-F1
#
_cell.length_a   1.000
_cell.length_b   1.000
_cell.length_c   1.000
_cell.angle_alpha   90.00
_cell.angle_beta   90.00
_cell.angle_gamma   90.00
#
_symmetry.space_group_name_H-M   'P 1'
#
loop_
_entity.id
_entity.type
_entity.pdbx_description
1 polymer ?
#
loop_
_entity_poly.entity_id
_entity_poly.type
_entity_poly.pdbx_seq_one_letter_code
_entity_poly.pdbx_strand_id
1 'polypeptide(L)' 'MGRVTDTTIAISSSTRTRLRTFGKMGDTFEDVLISLMDEKEKKK' A
#
# COMPACT_ATOMS: atom_id res chain seq x y z
N MET A 1 8.57 20.75 -5.63
CA MET A 1 8.92 19.95 -4.42
C MET A 1 7.62 19.63 -3.70
N GLY A 2 7.05 18.45 -3.92
CA GLY A 2 5.78 18.04 -3.29
C GLY A 2 6.00 17.67 -1.82
N ARG A 3 5.12 18.10 -0.92
CA ARG A 3 5.14 17.67 0.48
C ARG A 3 4.70 16.21 0.57
N VAL A 4 5.59 15.31 1.00
CA VAL A 4 5.21 14.00 1.52
C VAL A 4 4.62 14.20 2.92
N THR A 5 3.39 13.73 3.14
CA THR A 5 2.71 13.79 4.45
C THR A 5 2.53 12.37 4.96
N ASP A 6 3.33 11.99 5.95
CA ASP A 6 3.20 10.71 6.64
C ASP A 6 1.91 10.67 7.47
N THR A 7 1.13 9.60 7.32
CA THR A 7 -0.09 9.37 8.10
C THR A 7 -0.14 7.92 8.54
N THR A 8 -0.38 7.68 9.83
CA THR A 8 -0.57 6.32 10.36
C THR A 8 -2.02 5.90 10.25
N ILE A 9 -2.26 4.73 9.65
CA ILE A 9 -3.61 4.16 9.48
C ILE A 9 -3.70 2.87 10.28
N ALA A 10 -4.67 2.78 11.18
CA ALA A 10 -4.98 1.55 11.89
C ALA A 10 -5.76 0.61 10.96
N ILE A 11 -5.23 -0.60 10.75
CA ILE A 11 -5.89 -1.64 9.96
C ILE A 11 -6.05 -2.92 10.76
N SER A 12 -7.02 -3.74 10.36
CA SER A 12 -7.20 -5.05 10.96
C SER A 12 -5.99 -5.96 10.72
N SER A 13 -5.78 -6.92 11.62
CA SER A 13 -4.73 -7.93 11.49
C SER A 13 -4.87 -8.76 10.20
N SER A 14 -6.09 -9.06 9.78
CA SER A 14 -6.36 -9.79 8.54
C SER A 14 -6.00 -8.96 7.30
N THR A 15 -6.30 -7.66 7.28
CA THR A 15 -5.87 -6.74 6.21
C THR A 15 -4.34 -6.65 6.15
N ARG A 16 -3.68 -6.56 7.31
CA ARG A 16 -2.21 -6.52 7.40
C ARG A 16 -1.58 -7.78 6.78
N THR A 17 -2.11 -8.96 7.09
CA THR A 17 -1.64 -10.23 6.51
C THR A 17 -1.82 -10.24 5.00
N ARG A 18 -2.98 -9.81 4.49
CA ARG A 18 -3.23 -9.71 3.04
C ARG A 18 -2.22 -8.81 2.35
N LEU A 19 -1.99 -7.61 2.87
CA LEU A 19 -1.02 -6.67 2.29
C LEU A 19 0.40 -7.26 2.25
N ARG A 20 0.78 -8.04 3.27
CA ARG A 20 2.07 -8.74 3.29
C ARG A 20 2.19 -9.81 2.21
N THR A 21 1.07 -10.45 1.84
CA THR A 21 1.02 -11.44 0.76
C THR A 21 1.09 -10.80 -0.64
N PHE A 22 0.58 -9.56 -0.79
CA PHE A 22 0.63 -8.83 -2.06
C PHE A 22 2.00 -8.20 -2.35
N GLY A 23 2.78 -7.88 -1.31
CA GLY A 23 4.12 -7.33 -1.47
C GLY A 23 5.15 -8.34 -1.97
N LYS A 24 6.12 -7.87 -2.76
CA LYS A 24 7.29 -8.65 -3.14
C LYS A 24 8.36 -8.57 -2.05
N MET A 25 9.35 -9.44 -2.14
CA MET A 25 10.46 -9.47 -1.17
C MET A 25 11.25 -8.16 -1.26
N GLY A 26 11.14 -7.32 -0.23
CA GLY A 26 11.77 -5.99 -0.16
C GLY A 26 10.80 -4.80 -0.20
N ASP A 27 9.53 -5.02 -0.56
CA ASP A 27 8.53 -3.95 -0.63
C ASP A 27 8.08 -3.51 0.77
N THR A 28 7.88 -2.20 0.96
CA THR A 28 7.21 -1.67 2.14
C THR A 28 5.70 -1.77 2.01
N PHE A 29 4.97 -1.65 3.12
CA PHE A 29 3.50 -1.60 3.05
C PHE A 29 3.00 -0.40 2.23
N GLU A 30 3.76 0.69 2.18
CA GLU A 30 3.43 1.88 1.39
C GLU A 30 3.55 1.59 -0.11
N ASP A 31 4.62 0.93 -0.55
CA ASP A 31 4.80 0.52 -1.95
C ASP A 31 3.65 -0.36 -2.45
N VAL A 32 3.21 -1.29 -1.60
CA VAL A 32 2.07 -2.16 -1.90
C VAL A 32 0.78 -1.34 -2.01
N LEU A 33 0.54 -0.39 -1.11
CA LEU A 33 -0.65 0.47 -1.16
C LEU A 33 -0.66 1.36 -2.41
N ILE A 34 0.48 1.98 -2.74
CA ILE A 34 0.62 2.82 -3.94
C ILE A 34 0.37 1.97 -5.20
N SER A 35 0.96 0.78 -5.27
CA SER A 35 0.76 -0.15 -6.40
C SER A 35 -0.72 -0.53 -6.57
N LEU A 36 -1.40 -0.86 -5.47
CA LEU A 36 -2.84 -1.17 -5.51
C LEU A 36 -3.70 0.02 -5.95
N MET A 37 -3.30 1.25 -5.59
CA MET A 37 -4.00 2.47 -6.03
C MET A 37 -3.76 2.75 -7.52
N ASP A 38 -2.53 2.56 -8.02
CA ASP A 38 -2.18 2.72 -9.44
C ASP A 38 -2.91 1.68 -10.32
N GLU A 39 -2.98 0.41 -9.89
CA GLU A 39 -3.74 -0.63 -10.58
C GLU A 39 -5.24 -0.33 -10.66
N LYS A 40 -5.79 0.29 -9.60
CA LYS A 40 -7.18 0.77 -9.56
C LYS A 40 -7.41 1.92 -10.54
N GLU A 41 -6.44 2.80 -10.73
CA GLU A 41 -6.54 3.95 -11.64
C GLU A 41 -6.41 3.52 -13.11
N LYS A 42 -5.55 2.54 -13.41
CA LYS A 42 -5.37 2.00 -14.78
C LYS A 42 -6.53 1.16 -15.32
N LYS A 43 -7.44 0.68 -14.45
CA LYS A 43 -8.63 -0.10 -14.85
C LYS A 43 -9.86 0.76 -15.19
N LYS A 44 -9.65 2.04 -15.53
CA LYS A 44 -10.72 2.99 -15.87
C LYS A 44 -10.99 3.05 -17.37
#